data_AF-A0A497KVW6-F1
#
_entry.id   AF-A0A497KVW6-F1
#
_cell.length_a   1.000
_cell.length_b   1.000
_cell.length_c   1.000
_cell.angle_alpha   90.00
_cell.angle_beta   90.00
_cell.angle_gamma   90.00
#
_symmetry.space_group_name_H-M   'P 1'
#
loop_
_entity.id
_entity.type
_entity.pdbx_description
1 polymer ?
#
loop_
_entity_poly.entity_id
_entity_poly.type
_entity_poly.pdbx_seq_one_letter_code
_entity_poly.pdbx_strand_id
1 'polypeptide(L)'
;MPYVRFIKRGRKFKVYMAERGKTEIHDVDDIYIDVGHGVGFTTRGSGTFITDVPCRVVEIETLPGIKEKVLACTRKSIEELREIIKYL
;
A
#
# COMPACT_ATOMS: atom_id res chain seq x y z
N MET A 1 -7.23 -9.88 10.56
CA MET A 1 -6.16 -9.88 9.54
C MET A 1 -6.71 -9.16 8.32
N PRO A 2 -6.21 -7.97 7.97
CA PRO A 2 -6.62 -7.28 6.76
C PRO A 2 -6.38 -8.13 5.52
N TYR A 3 -7.42 -8.26 4.69
CA TYR A 3 -7.29 -8.78 3.34
C TYR A 3 -7.17 -7.60 2.39
N VAL A 4 -6.10 -7.56 1.61
CA VAL A 4 -5.84 -6.49 0.65
C VAL A 4 -5.80 -7.06 -0.75
N ARG A 5 -6.62 -6.48 -1.64
CA ARG A 5 -6.57 -6.73 -3.07
C ARG A 5 -6.20 -5.44 -3.78
N PHE A 6 -5.24 -5.49 -4.68
CA PHE A 6 -4.84 -4.34 -5.49
C PHE A 6 -4.90 -4.64 -6.98
N ILE A 7 -5.21 -3.61 -7.76
CA ILE A 7 -5.30 -3.67 -9.22
C ILE A 7 -4.54 -2.48 -9.80
N LYS A 8 -3.49 -2.74 -10.58
CA LYS A 8 -2.77 -1.68 -11.29
C LYS A 8 -3.67 -1.05 -12.35
N ARG A 9 -3.79 0.28 -12.33
CA ARG A 9 -4.51 1.11 -13.29
C ARG A 9 -3.60 2.25 -13.76
N GLY A 10 -2.93 2.03 -14.90
CA GLY A 10 -1.95 2.98 -15.41
C GLY A 10 -0.77 3.12 -14.44
N ARG A 11 -0.55 4.34 -13.94
CA ARG A 11 0.49 4.67 -12.94
C ARG A 11 0.06 4.50 -11.48
N LYS A 12 -1.24 4.25 -11.22
CA LYS A 12 -1.78 4.11 -9.87
C LYS A 12 -2.22 2.67 -9.59
N PHE A 13 -2.49 2.37 -8.33
CA PHE A 13 -3.11 1.15 -7.86
C PHE A 13 -4.46 1.45 -7.22
N LYS A 14 -5.48 0.68 -7.61
CA LYS A 14 -6.75 0.64 -6.91
C LYS A 14 -6.71 -0.47 -5.88
N VAL A 15 -6.77 -0.10 -4.62
CA VAL A 15 -6.65 -0.98 -3.46
C VAL A 15 -8.02 -1.15 -2.81
N TYR A 16 -8.37 -2.39 -2.50
CA TYR A 16 -9.53 -2.80 -1.74
C TYR A 16 -9.01 -3.43 -0.45
N MET A 17 -9.34 -2.83 0.68
CA MET A 17 -8.92 -3.28 1.99
C MET A 17 -10.15 -3.73 2.78
N ALA A 18 -10.18 -5.01 3.14
CA ALA A 18 -11.26 -5.57 3.94
C ALA A 18 -10.74 -5.90 5.35
N GLU A 19 -11.28 -5.22 6.36
CA GLU A 19 -10.98 -5.45 7.76
C GLU A 19 -12.25 -5.37 8.61
N ARG A 20 -12.46 -6.37 9.48
CA ARG A 20 -13.58 -6.42 10.45
C ARG A 20 -14.97 -6.15 9.84
N GLY A 21 -15.22 -6.65 8.62
CA GLY A 21 -16.49 -6.49 7.92
C GLY A 21 -16.69 -5.14 7.23
N LYS A 22 -15.71 -4.23 7.29
CA LYS A 22 -15.69 -3.01 6.49
C LYS A 22 -14.77 -3.20 5.29
N THR A 23 -15.18 -2.66 4.14
CA THR A 23 -14.36 -2.62 2.94
C THR A 23 -14.12 -1.17 2.56
N GLU A 24 -12.85 -0.78 2.53
CA GLU A 24 -12.40 0.54 2.11
C GLU A 24 -11.72 0.42 0.74
N ILE A 25 -11.90 1.46 -0.07
CA ILE A 25 -11.36 1.51 -1.42
C ILE A 25 -10.51 2.76 -1.55
N HIS A 26 -9.26 2.59 -1.97
CA HIS A 26 -8.32 3.68 -2.12
C HIS A 26 -7.63 3.63 -3.48
N ASP A 27 -7.44 4.79 -4.09
CA ASP A 27 -6.53 4.95 -5.22
C ASP A 27 -5.21 5.50 -4.68
N VAL A 28 -4.14 4.71 -4.81
CA VAL A 28 -2.81 5.02 -4.32
C VAL A 28 -1.80 5.01 -5.46
N ASP A 29 -0.73 5.76 -5.34
CA ASP A 29 0.37 5.80 -6.30
C ASP A 29 1.29 4.59 -6.13
N ASP A 30 1.52 4.14 -4.87
CA ASP A 30 2.35 2.98 -4.58
C ASP A 30 1.86 2.16 -3.37
N ILE A 31 2.42 0.96 -3.18
CA ILE A 31 2.08 0.01 -2.11
C ILE A 31 3.37 -0.49 -1.44
N TYR A 32 3.52 -0.15 -0.16
CA TYR A 32 4.63 -0.61 0.69
C TYR A 32 4.14 -1.67 1.68
N ILE A 33 4.77 -2.84 1.67
CA ILE A 33 4.44 -3.98 2.54
C ILE A 33 5.71 -4.45 3.23
N ASP A 34 5.72 -4.36 4.55
CA ASP A 34 6.85 -4.79 5.38
C ASP A 34 6.73 -6.29 5.71
N VAL A 35 5.52 -6.73 6.03
CA VAL A 35 5.17 -8.13 6.30
C VAL A 35 3.89 -8.46 5.55
N GLY A 36 3.96 -9.41 4.61
CA GLY A 36 2.81 -9.87 3.84
C GLY A 36 2.89 -11.36 3.57
N HIS A 37 1.79 -12.06 3.81
CA HIS A 37 1.64 -13.48 3.52
C HIS A 37 0.78 -13.68 2.27
N GLY A 38 1.15 -14.67 1.45
CA GLY A 38 0.37 -15.06 0.27
C GLY A 38 0.33 -13.97 -0.80
N VAL A 39 1.42 -13.21 -0.98
CA VAL A 39 1.49 -12.17 -2.02
C VAL A 39 1.44 -12.82 -3.39
N GLY A 40 0.25 -12.85 -3.98
CA GLY A 40 0.03 -13.37 -5.33
C GLY A 40 0.06 -12.21 -6.32
N PHE A 41 1.11 -12.11 -7.12
CA PHE A 41 1.16 -11.16 -8.24
C PHE A 41 0.66 -11.83 -9.51
N THR A 42 -0.33 -11.21 -10.14
CA THR A 42 -0.70 -11.54 -11.52
C THR A 42 0.20 -10.80 -12.50
N THR A 43 0.38 -11.35 -13.69
CA THR A 43 1.17 -10.73 -14.79
C THR A 43 0.69 -9.33 -15.20
N ARG A 44 -0.52 -8.91 -14.79
CA ARG A 44 -1.08 -7.59 -15.05
C ARG A 44 -0.85 -6.57 -13.92
N GLY A 45 0.03 -6.87 -12.95
CA GLY A 45 0.33 -5.99 -11.82
C GLY A 45 -0.80 -5.86 -10.81
N SER A 46 -1.77 -6.78 -10.85
CA SER A 46 -2.80 -6.90 -9.82
C SER A 46 -2.42 -8.03 -8.87
N GLY A 47 -2.85 -7.97 -7.62
CA GLY A 47 -2.53 -9.01 -6.68
C GLY A 47 -3.36 -8.95 -5.41
N THR A 48 -3.11 -9.92 -4.56
CA THR A 48 -3.76 -10.03 -3.25
C THR A 48 -2.72 -10.39 -2.22
N PHE A 49 -2.85 -9.87 -1.01
CA PHE A 49 -2.05 -10.28 0.12
C PHE A 49 -2.87 -10.20 1.40
N ILE A 50 -2.44 -10.97 2.38
CA ILE A 50 -2.97 -10.91 3.74
C ILE A 50 -1.83 -10.44 4.63
N THR A 51 -2.15 -9.53 5.54
CA THR A 51 -1.19 -9.02 6.51
C THR A 51 -1.76 -9.15 7.92
N ASP A 52 -0.89 -9.29 8.90
CA ASP A 52 -1.20 -9.21 10.33
C ASP A 52 -0.86 -7.80 10.89
N VAL A 53 -0.12 -6.99 10.14
CA VAL A 53 0.20 -5.60 10.50
C VAL A 53 -0.86 -4.62 9.97
N PRO A 54 -1.12 -3.51 10.69
CA PRO A 54 -2.10 -2.52 10.26
C PRO A 54 -1.69 -1.88 8.95
N CYS A 55 -2.67 -1.66 8.08
CA CYS A 55 -2.52 -0.92 6.84
C CYS A 55 -3.12 0.47 6.97
N ARG A 56 -2.44 1.46 6.41
CA ARG A 56 -2.93 2.84 6.34
C ARG A 56 -2.48 3.48 5.04
N VAL A 57 -3.31 4.37 4.50
CA VAL A 57 -2.90 5.23 3.39
C VAL A 57 -2.22 6.46 3.98
N VAL A 58 -1.02 6.75 3.50
CA VAL A 58 -0.22 7.91 3.91
C VAL A 58 0.19 8.74 2.69
N GLU A 59 0.31 10.04 2.87
CA GLU A 59 0.88 10.94 1.85
C GLU A 59 2.33 11.23 2.19
N ILE A 60 3.22 10.89 1.26
CA ILE A 60 4.67 11.02 1.40
C ILE A 60 5.17 11.95 0.30
N GLU A 61 6.06 12.87 0.66
CA GLU A 61 6.74 13.74 -0.30
C GLU A 61 8.02 13.04 -0.74
N THR A 62 8.04 12.57 -2.00
CA THR A 62 9.17 11.83 -2.58
C THR A 62 10.19 12.76 -3.23
N LEU A 63 9.72 13.88 -3.78
CA LEU A 63 10.54 14.98 -4.30
C LEU A 63 9.95 16.32 -3.86
N PRO A 64 10.74 17.41 -3.81
CA PRO A 64 10.23 18.74 -3.45
C PRO A 64 9.01 19.11 -4.29
N GLY A 65 7.84 19.22 -3.65
CA GLY A 65 6.57 19.55 -4.29
C GLY A 65 5.80 18.37 -4.93
N ILE A 66 6.31 17.13 -4.86
CA ILE A 66 5.62 15.93 -5.35
C ILE A 66 5.17 15.08 -4.16
N LYS A 67 3.85 15.00 -3.96
CA LYS A 67 3.21 14.16 -2.95
C LYS A 67 2.63 12.92 -3.61
N GLU A 68 2.99 11.76 -3.08
CA GLU A 68 2.48 10.46 -3.50
C GLU A 68 1.66 9.83 -2.38
N LYS A 69 0.53 9.22 -2.75
CA LYS A 69 -0.30 8.44 -1.83
C LYS A 69 0.22 7.01 -1.82
N VAL A 70 0.62 6.52 -0.66
CA VAL A 70 1.16 5.17 -0.51
C VAL A 70 0.28 4.38 0.45
N LEU A 71 -0.13 3.17 0.05
CA LEU A 71 -0.66 2.21 1.01
C LEU A 71 0.52 1.60 1.77
N ALA A 72 0.62 1.88 3.06
CA ALA A 72 1.66 1.33 3.92
C ALA A 72 1.06 0.31 4.90
N CYS A 73 1.46 -0.96 4.73
CA CYS A 73 1.15 -2.05 5.64
C CYS A 73 2.42 -2.39 6.43
N THR A 74 2.63 -1.68 7.55
CA THR A 74 3.84 -1.79 8.38
C THR A 74 3.56 -1.35 9.81
N ARG A 75 4.42 -1.75 10.75
CA ARG A 75 4.47 -1.21 12.11
C ARG A 75 5.31 0.06 12.22
N LYS A 76 6.09 0.38 11.19
CA LYS A 76 6.96 1.56 11.13
C LYS A 76 6.17 2.87 11.16
N SER A 77 6.79 3.90 11.72
CA SER A 77 6.30 5.28 11.75
C SER A 77 6.30 5.91 10.34
N ILE A 78 5.64 7.07 10.21
CA ILE A 78 5.64 7.84 8.95
C ILE A 78 7.04 8.38 8.64
N GLU A 79 7.82 8.72 9.65
CA GLU A 79 9.19 9.22 9.51
C GLU A 79 10.10 8.15 8.91
N GLU A 80 10.05 6.93 9.46
CA GLU A 80 10.78 5.78 8.90
C GLU A 80 10.33 5.44 7.47
N LEU A 81 9.02 5.51 7.20
CA LEU A 81 8.50 5.29 5.84
C LEU A 81 9.02 6.32 4.84
N ARG A 82 9.15 7.60 5.25
CA ARG A 82 9.72 8.65 4.41
C ARG A 82 11.18 8.40 4.08
N GLU A 83 11.96 7.92 5.03
CA GLU A 83 13.36 7.57 4.79
C GLU A 83 13.50 6.41 3.81
N ILE A 84 12.63 5.40 3.90
CA ILE A 84 12.66 4.24 3.00
C ILE A 84 12.22 4.62 1.59
N ILE A 85 11.11 5.35 1.47
CA ILE A 85 10.48 5.66 0.17
C ILE A 85 11.23 6.77 -0.58
N LYS A 86 11.98 7.64 0.10
CA LYS A 86 12.87 8.63 -0.56
C LYS A 86 13.90 8.01 -1.52
N TYR A 87 14.20 6.72 -1.38
CA TYR A 87 15.22 6.02 -2.18
C TYR A 87 14.64 4.97 -3.14
N LEU A 88 13.31 4.85 -3.22
CA LEU A 88 12.61 4.02 -4.22
C LEU A 88 12.37 4.84 -5.50
#